data_AF-D4BHT9-F1
#
_entry.id   AF-D4BHT9-F1
#
_cell.length_a   1.000
_cell.length_b   1.000
_cell.length_c   1.000
_cell.angle_alpha   90.00
_cell.angle_beta   90.00
_cell.angle_gamma   90.00
#
_symmetry.space_group_name_H-M   'P 1'
#
loop_
_entity.id
_entity.type
_entity.pdbx_description
1 polymer ?
#
loop_
_entity_poly.entity_id
_entity_poly.type
_entity_poly.pdbx_seq_one_letter_code
_entity_poly.pdbx_strand_id
1 'polypeptide(L)' 'MWLLDQWAERHITAAQSKGEFDDLPGTGEPLTLDDDSHIPPELRAGYRLLKIAERACTVLVN' A
#
# COMPACT_ATOMS: atom_id res chain seq x y z
N MET A 1 22.79 -1.20 -3.22
CA MET A 1 21.59 -0.80 -2.46
C MET A 1 21.71 0.69 -2.19
N TRP A 2 20.71 1.48 -2.58
CA TRP A 2 20.75 2.94 -2.46
C TRP A 2 20.53 3.38 -1.01
N LEU A 3 20.94 4.61 -0.68
CA LEU A 3 20.76 5.19 0.66
C LEU A 3 19.28 5.23 1.08
N LEU A 4 18.38 5.39 0.10
CA LEU A 4 16.94 5.48 0.29
C LEU A 4 16.34 4.16 0.79
N ASP A 5 16.80 3.02 0.29
CA ASP A 5 16.28 1.69 0.68
C ASP A 5 16.51 1.44 2.18
N GLN A 6 17.71 1.77 2.67
CA GLN A 6 18.06 1.62 4.08
C GLN A 6 17.27 2.57 4.99
N TRP A 7 16.93 3.75 4.49
CA TRP A 7 16.15 4.72 5.23
C TRP A 7 14.68 4.30 5.33
N ALA A 8 14.10 3.84 4.21
CA ALA A 8 12.76 3.28 4.17
C ALA A 8 12.60 2.08 5.12
N GLU A 9 13.53 1.12 5.06
CA GLU A 9 13.49 -0.09 5.90
C GLU A 9 13.50 0.24 7.40
N ARG A 10 14.34 1.20 7.80
CA ARG A 10 14.42 1.65 9.20
C ARG A 10 13.12 2.27 9.69
N HIS A 11 12.48 3.09 8.85
CA HIS A 11 11.20 3.72 9.20
C HIS A 11 10.06 2.71 9.29
N ILE A 12 9.98 1.78 8.34
CA ILE A 12 8.97 0.72 8.35
C ILE A 12 9.11 -0.13 9.62
N THR A 13 10.34 -0.55 9.95
CA THR A 13 10.62 -1.36 11.15
C THR A 13 10.27 -0.58 12.43
N ALA A 14 10.59 0.71 12.49
CA ALA A 14 10.25 1.55 13.64
C ALA A 14 8.72 1.68 13.82
N ALA A 15 7.97 1.92 12.74
CA ALA A 15 6.51 1.98 12.76
C ALA A 15 5.88 0.65 13.21
N GLN A 16 6.38 -0.48 12.71
CA GLN A 16 5.96 -1.83 13.14
C GLN A 16 6.15 -2.02 14.64
N SER A 17 7.35 -1.71 15.17
CA SER A 17 7.64 -1.89 16.59
C SER A 17 6.78 -1.04 17.53
N LYS A 18 6.26 0.08 17.03
CA LYS A 18 5.35 0.97 17.76
C LYS A 18 3.87 0.57 17.64
N GLY A 19 3.56 -0.43 16.81
CA GLY A 19 2.19 -0.82 16.52
C GLY A 19 1.43 0.19 15.66
N GLU A 20 2.13 1.07 14.91
CA GLU A 20 1.48 2.08 14.05
C GLU A 20 0.66 1.43 12.91
N PHE A 21 0.84 0.13 12.67
CA PHE A 21 0.07 -0.66 11.70
C PHE A 21 -1.09 -1.46 12.30
N ASP A 22 -1.20 -1.52 13.63
CA ASP A 22 -2.17 -2.40 14.31
C ASP A 22 -3.60 -1.85 14.27
N ASP A 23 -3.77 -0.52 14.17
CA ASP A 23 -5.07 0.16 14.16
C ASP A 23 -5.28 0.98 12.87
N LEU A 24 -4.77 0.46 11.74
CA LEU A 24 -5.03 1.11 10.46
C LEU A 24 -6.52 0.98 10.09
N PRO A 25 -7.14 2.03 9.53
CA PRO A 25 -8.52 1.97 9.10
C PRO A 25 -8.70 0.85 8.05
N GLY A 26 -9.69 -0.02 8.27
CA GLY A 26 -9.95 -1.18 7.41
C GLY A 26 -9.13 -2.43 7.75
N THR A 27 -8.37 -2.44 8.86
CA THR A 27 -7.65 -3.64 9.32
C THR A 27 -8.61 -4.77 9.67
N GLY A 28 -8.40 -5.95 9.07
CA GLY A 28 -9.24 -7.12 9.27
C GLY A 28 -10.56 -7.12 8.48
N GLU A 29 -10.89 -6.03 7.79
CA GLU A 29 -12.05 -5.98 6.91
C GLU A 29 -11.71 -6.55 5.52
N PRO A 30 -12.66 -7.21 4.84
CA PRO A 30 -12.47 -7.61 3.45
C PRO A 30 -12.13 -6.39 2.60
N LEU A 31 -11.03 -6.47 1.85
CA LEU A 31 -10.63 -5.41 0.94
C LEU A 31 -11.78 -5.15 -0.06
N THR A 32 -12.30 -3.93 -0.09
CA THR A 32 -13.27 -3.52 -1.10
C THR A 32 -12.55 -3.45 -2.44
N LEU A 33 -12.73 -4.49 -3.25
CA LEU A 33 -12.18 -4.52 -4.59
C LEU A 33 -13.02 -3.60 -5.47
N ASP A 34 -12.35 -2.66 -6.13
CA ASP A 34 -12.97 -1.87 -7.20
C ASP A 34 -13.52 -2.83 -8.27
N ASP A 35 -14.60 -2.42 -8.96
CA ASP A 35 -15.18 -3.20 -10.05
C ASP A 35 -14.25 -3.20 -11.28
N ASP A 36 -13.28 -4.11 -11.25
CA ASP A 36 -12.31 -4.34 -12.32
C ASP A 36 -12.84 -5.40 -13.31
N SER A 37 -14.16 -5.57 -13.44
CA SER A 37 -14.76 -6.58 -14.33
C SER A 37 -14.38 -6.37 -15.80
N HIS A 38 -14.04 -5.13 -16.18
CA HIS A 38 -13.55 -4.78 -17.51
C HIS A 38 -12.08 -5.19 -17.77
N ILE A 39 -11.38 -5.73 -16.76
CA ILE A 39 -9.98 -6.15 -16.84
C ILE A 39 -9.91 -7.67 -16.84
N PRO A 40 -9.14 -8.29 -17.77
CA PRO A 40 -8.86 -9.71 -17.73
C PRO A 40 -8.31 -10.15 -16.36
N PRO A 41 -8.76 -11.28 -15.78
CA PRO A 41 -8.38 -11.72 -14.44
C PRO A 41 -6.87 -11.72 -14.17
N GLU A 42 -6.08 -12.13 -15.15
CA GLU A 42 -4.62 -12.19 -15.13
C GLU A 42 -3.94 -10.82 -15.00
N LEU A 43 -4.61 -9.73 -15.38
CA LEU A 43 -4.08 -8.37 -15.33
C LEU A 43 -4.54 -7.56 -14.12
N ARG A 44 -5.59 -8.02 -13.41
CA ARG A 44 -6.20 -7.27 -12.30
C ARG A 44 -5.22 -6.94 -11.18
N ALA A 45 -4.35 -7.90 -10.82
CA ALA A 45 -3.34 -7.69 -9.79
C ALA A 45 -2.36 -6.57 -10.18
N GLY A 46 -1.84 -6.60 -11.41
CA GLY A 46 -0.93 -5.57 -11.92
C GLY A 46 -1.60 -4.20 -12.02
N TYR A 47 -2.84 -4.15 -12.51
CA TYR A 47 -3.61 -2.91 -12.60
C TYR A 47 -3.85 -2.26 -11.23
N ARG A 48 -4.21 -3.06 -10.22
CA ARG A 48 -4.41 -2.57 -8.85
C ARG A 48 -3.13 -2.00 -8.24
N LEU A 49 -1.99 -2.66 -8.45
CA LEU A 49 -0.70 -2.16 -7.96
C LEU A 49 -0.38 -0.77 -8.54
N LEU A 50 -0.60 -0.58 -9.84
CA LEU A 50 -0.40 0.70 -10.50
C LEU A 50 -1.38 1.78 -10.02
N LYS A 51 -2.66 1.41 -9.84
CA LYS A 51 -3.70 2.30 -9.33
C LYS A 51 -3.43 2.78 -7.89
N ILE A 52 -2.86 1.93 -7.04
CA ILE A 52 -2.46 2.29 -5.67
C ILE A 52 -1.29 3.27 -5.70
N ALA A 53 -0.32 3.12 -6.61
CA ALA A 53 0.81 4.04 -6.73
C ALA A 53 0.39 5.47 -7.08
N GLU A 54 -0.64 5.64 -7.92
CA GLU A 54 -1.26 6.93 -8.21
C GLU A 54 -1.90 7.55 -6.95
N ARG A 55 -2.63 6.74 -6.18
CA ARG A 55 -3.33 7.19 -4.95
C ARG A 55 -2.38 7.45 -3.77
N ALA A 56 -1.26 6.73 -3.67
CA ALA A 56 -0.31 6.83 -2.57
C ALA A 56 0.39 8.21 -2.50
N CYS A 57 0.56 8.88 -3.65
CA CYS A 57 1.17 10.21 -3.71
C CYS A 57 0.31 11.29 -3.00
N THR A 58 -1.01 11.11 -2.93
CA THR A 58 -1.91 12.08 -2.28
C THR A 58 -1.91 11.95 -0.76
N VAL A 59 -1.59 10.78 -0.21
CA VAL A 59 -1.64 10.51 1.24
C VAL A 59 -0.30 10.82 1.94
N LEU A 60 0.82 10.84 1.21
CA LEU A 60 2.14 11.12 1.78
C LEU A 60 2.55 12.62 1.76
N VAL A 61 1.66 13.52 1.32
CA VAL A 61 1.93 14.98 1.23
C VAL A 61 1.07 15.81 2.20
N ASN A 62 0.31 15.19 3.10
CA ASN A 62 -0.38 15.87 4.21
C ASN A 62 0.14 15.40 5.57
#